data_AF-A0A953H4M5-F1
#
_entry.id   AF-A0A953H4M5-F1
#
_cell.length_a   1.000
_cell.length_b   1.000
_cell.length_c   1.000
_cell.angle_alpha   90.00
_cell.angle_beta   90.00
_cell.angle_gamma   90.00
#
_symmetry.space_group_name_H-M   'P 1'
#
loop_
_entity.id
_entity.type
_entity.pdbx_description
1 polymer ?
#
loop_
_entity_poly.entity_id
_entity_poly.type
_entity_poly.pdbx_seq_one_letter_code
_entity_poly.pdbx_strand_id
1 'polypeptide(L)'
;MVCGAPCRQESRALVDHFKLQTTFEPQGDQPQAIEALVDGLGKNVRFQTLLGVTGSGKTFTMANVIARVNRPTLVLAHNKVLAAQLYREFKELFPENAVEYFVSYYDYYQPEAYIPSSDTFIDKDSSINDELDKMRLSATMHLSDRRDVIVVSSVSCIYGIGSPADYAMLVVFLEEGQRVPRNEVLRKLVDIQYERNDFDFSRGKFRVRGDVVDIFPAYEEKKALRLEFF
;
A
#
# COMPACT_ATOMS: atom_id res chain seq x y z
N MET A 1 10.56 -32.11 -11.98
CA MET A 1 11.74 -31.43 -12.53
C MET A 1 11.23 -30.39 -13.52
N VAL A 2 11.62 -29.13 -13.32
CA VAL A 2 11.51 -27.96 -14.22
C VAL A 2 10.16 -27.21 -14.33
N CYS A 3 10.21 -25.99 -13.80
CA CYS A 3 9.55 -24.71 -14.17
C CYS A 3 8.03 -24.60 -14.37
N GLY A 4 7.42 -23.80 -13.50
CA GLY A 4 6.35 -22.87 -13.87
C GLY A 4 6.74 -21.47 -13.39
N ALA A 5 7.33 -20.67 -14.27
CA ALA A 5 7.64 -19.26 -14.02
C ALA A 5 6.38 -18.49 -13.56
N PRO A 6 6.50 -17.39 -12.80
CA PRO A 6 5.36 -16.51 -12.57
C PRO A 6 4.91 -16.00 -13.93
N CYS A 7 3.67 -16.32 -14.29
CA CYS A 7 3.01 -15.85 -15.49
C CYS A 7 2.88 -14.32 -15.39
N ARG A 8 3.90 -13.58 -15.85
CA ARG A 8 3.74 -12.17 -16.17
C ARG A 8 2.93 -12.13 -17.47
N GLN A 9 1.63 -11.90 -17.36
CA GLN A 9 0.79 -11.66 -18.52
C GLN A 9 0.43 -10.18 -18.63
N GLU A 10 0.64 -9.70 -19.84
CA GLU A 10 0.39 -8.36 -20.36
C GLU A 10 -1.12 -8.15 -20.58
N SER A 11 -1.84 -7.46 -19.68
CA SER A 11 -3.18 -6.93 -20.01
C SER A 11 -3.71 -5.90 -19.02
N ARG A 12 -3.02 -4.77 -18.94
CA ARG A 12 -3.57 -3.41 -18.74
C ARG A 12 -2.41 -2.49 -19.09
N ALA A 13 -2.64 -1.29 -19.60
CA ALA A 13 -1.62 -0.26 -19.55
C ALA A 13 -1.42 0.09 -18.06
N LEU A 14 -0.78 -0.81 -17.31
CA LEU A 14 -0.33 -0.57 -15.95
C LEU A 14 0.60 0.61 -16.09
N VAL A 15 0.27 1.68 -15.37
CA VAL A 15 1.12 2.85 -15.28
C VAL A 15 2.41 2.37 -14.61
N ASP A 16 3.37 1.92 -15.41
CA ASP A 16 4.63 1.36 -14.90
C ASP A 16 5.66 2.48 -14.63
N HIS A 17 5.20 3.74 -14.77
CA HIS A 17 5.97 4.95 -14.67
C HIS A 17 5.32 5.98 -13.74
N PHE A 18 6.11 6.58 -12.86
CA PHE A 18 5.67 7.74 -12.08
C PHE A 18 5.37 8.95 -12.96
N LYS A 19 4.17 9.51 -12.81
CA LYS A 19 3.69 10.69 -13.54
C LYS A 19 3.58 11.86 -12.57
N LEU A 20 4.64 12.66 -12.51
CA LEU A 20 4.65 13.88 -11.72
C LEU A 20 3.71 14.92 -12.37
N GLN A 21 2.63 15.27 -11.68
CA GLN A 21 1.72 16.34 -12.09
C GLN A 21 2.00 17.58 -11.25
N THR A 22 2.38 18.68 -11.91
CA THR A 22 2.69 19.95 -11.26
C THR A 22 2.64 21.08 -12.29
N THR A 23 2.31 22.29 -11.84
CA THR A 23 2.49 23.53 -12.62
C THR A 23 3.83 24.21 -12.32
N PHE A 24 4.58 23.71 -11.33
CA PHE A 24 5.87 24.23 -10.92
C PHE A 24 7.00 23.53 -11.66
N GLU A 25 8.03 24.30 -12.04
CA GLU A 25 9.30 23.77 -12.51
C GLU A 25 10.35 23.84 -11.38
N PRO A 26 11.34 22.94 -11.33
CA PRO A 26 12.43 23.03 -10.36
C PRO A 26 13.18 24.37 -10.48
N GLN A 27 13.31 25.09 -9.36
CA GLN A 27 13.92 26.43 -9.30
C GLN A 27 15.07 26.48 -8.29
N GLY A 28 15.92 27.51 -8.41
CA GLY A 28 17.09 27.71 -7.54
C GLY A 28 18.06 26.53 -7.62
N ASP A 29 18.41 25.95 -6.49
CA ASP A 29 19.34 24.81 -6.41
C ASP A 29 18.68 23.45 -6.68
N GLN A 30 17.35 23.40 -6.83
CA GLN A 30 16.62 22.14 -7.03
C GLN A 30 17.07 21.37 -8.28
N PRO A 31 17.26 21.99 -9.48
CA PRO A 31 17.70 21.25 -10.66
C PRO A 31 19.03 20.51 -10.42
N GLN A 32 20.01 21.19 -9.81
CA GLN A 32 21.31 20.60 -9.52
C GLN A 32 21.21 19.47 -8.48
N ALA A 33 20.42 19.66 -7.43
CA ALA A 33 20.21 18.64 -6.41
C ALA A 33 19.53 17.38 -6.99
N ILE A 34 18.53 17.55 -7.87
CA ILE A 34 17.85 16.45 -8.56
C ILE A 34 18.84 15.68 -9.42
N GLU A 35 19.62 16.37 -10.27
CA GLU A 35 20.62 15.73 -11.13
C GLU A 35 21.65 14.94 -10.33
N ALA A 36 22.19 15.53 -9.26
CA ALA A 36 23.19 14.87 -8.42
C ALA A 36 22.65 13.59 -7.75
N LEU A 37 21.42 13.62 -7.23
CA LEU A 37 20.78 12.47 -6.60
C LEU A 37 20.47 11.36 -7.62
N VAL A 38 19.97 11.74 -8.80
CA VAL A 38 19.66 10.79 -9.88
C VAL A 38 20.94 10.13 -10.40
N ASP A 39 22.00 10.90 -10.65
CA ASP A 39 23.31 10.38 -11.07
C ASP A 39 23.92 9.44 -10.00
N GLY A 40 23.86 9.83 -8.73
CA GLY A 40 24.31 8.97 -7.63
C GLY A 40 23.55 7.64 -7.58
N LEU A 41 22.24 7.64 -7.80
CA LEU A 41 21.43 6.41 -7.87
C LEU A 41 21.77 5.57 -9.12
N GLY A 42 22.07 6.21 -10.25
CA GLY A 42 22.56 5.55 -11.46
C GLY A 42 23.93 4.88 -11.28
N LYS A 43 24.79 5.48 -10.45
CA LYS A 43 26.11 4.95 -10.06
C LYS A 43 26.05 3.94 -8.89
N ASN A 44 24.86 3.53 -8.45
CA ASN A 44 24.64 2.64 -7.31
C ASN A 44 25.25 3.16 -5.98
N VAL A 45 25.30 4.47 -5.80
CA VAL A 45 25.66 5.07 -4.51
C VAL A 45 24.54 4.78 -3.51
N ARG A 46 24.82 3.88 -2.56
CA ARG A 46 23.84 3.37 -1.60
C ARG A 46 23.30 4.43 -0.65
N PHE A 47 24.16 5.36 -0.19
CA PHE A 47 23.80 6.38 0.78
C PHE A 47 24.08 7.77 0.21
N GLN A 48 23.03 8.58 0.15
CA GLN A 48 23.09 9.96 -0.33
C GLN A 48 22.30 10.85 0.63
N THR A 49 22.75 12.09 0.79
CA THR A 49 22.14 13.05 1.72
C THR A 49 21.77 14.32 0.98
N LEU A 50 20.48 14.65 0.97
CA LEU A 50 19.99 15.95 0.51
C LEU A 50 20.04 16.96 1.66
N LEU A 51 21.06 17.81 1.68
CA LEU A 51 21.17 18.90 2.66
C LEU A 51 20.31 20.10 2.22
N GLY A 52 19.02 20.06 2.54
CA GLY A 52 18.07 21.12 2.17
C GLY A 52 17.59 21.95 3.36
N VAL A 53 17.69 23.29 3.26
CA VAL A 53 17.13 24.22 4.25
C VAL A 53 15.60 24.09 4.35
N THR A 54 15.01 24.52 5.46
CA THR A 54 13.54 24.56 5.61
C THR A 54 12.92 25.47 4.55
N GLY A 55 11.80 25.05 3.95
CA GLY A 55 11.12 25.83 2.90
C GLY A 55 11.68 25.67 1.48
N SER A 56 12.80 24.97 1.28
CA SER A 56 13.43 24.78 -0.04
C SER A 56 12.68 23.84 -1.01
N GLY A 57 11.52 23.31 -0.62
CA GLY A 57 10.77 22.36 -1.48
C GLY A 57 11.39 20.96 -1.56
N LYS A 58 11.86 20.42 -0.42
CA LYS A 58 12.47 19.07 -0.36
C LYS A 58 11.57 17.97 -0.90
N THR A 59 10.28 17.99 -0.59
CA THR A 59 9.32 17.01 -1.12
C THR A 59 9.25 17.07 -2.65
N PHE A 60 9.18 18.27 -3.22
CA PHE A 60 9.15 18.46 -4.68
C PHE A 60 10.46 18.00 -5.35
N THR A 61 11.59 18.27 -4.71
CA THR A 61 12.90 17.76 -5.15
C THR A 61 12.90 16.23 -5.18
N MET A 62 12.48 15.58 -4.10
CA MET A 62 12.40 14.12 -4.03
C MET A 62 11.37 13.53 -4.99
N ALA A 63 10.24 14.20 -5.23
CA ALA A 63 9.25 13.79 -6.22
C ALA A 63 9.86 13.75 -7.64
N ASN A 64 10.62 14.78 -8.02
CA ASN A 64 11.35 14.78 -9.29
C ASN A 64 12.37 13.63 -9.37
N VAL A 65 13.10 13.35 -8.28
CA VAL A 65 14.03 12.21 -8.23
C VAL A 65 13.28 10.89 -8.44
N ILE A 66 12.19 10.65 -7.69
CA ILE A 66 11.36 9.43 -7.80
C ILE A 66 10.83 9.25 -9.23
N ALA A 67 10.31 10.33 -9.83
CA ALA A 67 9.79 10.30 -11.19
C ALA A 67 10.86 9.92 -12.22
N ARG A 68 12.08 10.45 -12.08
CA ARG A 68 13.20 10.19 -13.00
C ARG A 68 13.80 8.80 -12.84
N VAL A 69 13.97 8.32 -11.61
CA VAL A 69 14.58 7.00 -11.38
C VAL A 69 13.59 5.85 -11.54
N ASN A 70 12.30 6.15 -11.43
CA ASN A 70 11.20 5.23 -11.62
C ASN A 70 11.31 3.92 -10.83
N ARG A 71 11.47 4.04 -9.51
CA ARG A 71 11.58 2.89 -8.58
C ARG A 71 10.54 3.00 -7.47
N PRO A 72 9.89 1.88 -7.06
CA PRO A 72 9.05 1.86 -5.88
C PRO A 72 9.82 2.47 -4.69
N THR A 73 9.20 3.39 -3.96
CA THR A 73 9.89 4.21 -2.97
C THR A 73 9.19 4.13 -1.62
N LEU A 74 9.97 3.87 -0.57
CA LEU A 74 9.53 3.96 0.82
C LEU A 74 10.01 5.29 1.42
N VAL A 75 9.08 6.12 1.87
CA VAL A 75 9.37 7.38 2.56
C VAL A 75 9.12 7.18 4.05
N LEU A 76 10.18 7.26 4.85
CA LEU A 76 10.10 7.09 6.30
C LEU A 76 10.00 8.43 7.01
N ALA A 77 8.94 8.59 7.79
CA ALA A 77 8.73 9.74 8.67
C ALA A 77 8.77 9.29 10.14
N HIS A 78 9.35 10.14 10.99
CA HIS A 78 9.52 9.84 12.41
C HIS A 78 8.23 9.97 13.24
N ASN A 79 7.17 10.58 12.70
CA ASN A 79 5.89 10.74 13.39
C ASN A 79 4.70 10.70 12.40
N LYS A 80 3.49 10.43 12.91
CA LYS A 80 2.26 10.30 12.10
C LYS A 80 1.85 11.63 11.44
N VAL A 81 2.13 12.78 12.05
CA VAL A 81 1.73 14.10 11.51
C VAL A 81 2.50 14.42 10.24
N LEU A 82 3.82 14.29 10.27
CA LEU A 82 4.68 14.47 9.11
C LEU A 82 4.41 13.40 8.04
N ALA A 83 4.16 12.16 8.44
CA ALA A 83 3.79 11.09 7.50
C ALA A 83 2.51 11.45 6.74
N ALA A 84 1.47 11.92 7.45
CA ALA A 84 0.22 12.34 6.82
C ALA A 84 0.40 13.55 5.89
N GLN A 85 1.25 14.52 6.27
CA GLN A 85 1.59 15.65 5.42
C GLN A 85 2.27 15.19 4.12
N LEU A 86 3.33 14.38 4.23
CA LEU A 86 4.06 13.86 3.07
C LEU A 86 3.16 13.00 2.18
N TYR A 87 2.28 12.19 2.78
CA TYR A 87 1.30 11.41 2.02
C TYR A 87 0.40 12.31 1.16
N ARG A 88 -0.13 13.41 1.72
CA ARG A 88 -0.94 14.37 0.96
C ARG A 88 -0.15 15.06 -0.14
N GLU A 89 1.04 15.57 0.18
CA GLU A 89 1.92 16.21 -0.81
C GLU A 89 2.26 15.27 -1.97
N PHE A 90 2.63 14.02 -1.69
CA PHE A 90 2.89 13.03 -2.73
C PHE A 90 1.62 12.65 -3.51
N LYS A 91 0.45 12.57 -2.87
CA LYS A 91 -0.82 12.26 -3.54
C LYS A 91 -1.21 13.36 -4.53
N GLU A 92 -0.96 14.62 -4.18
CA GLU A 92 -1.17 15.77 -5.08
C GLU A 92 -0.18 15.76 -6.26
N LEU A 93 1.08 15.40 -6.01
CA LEU A 93 2.13 15.34 -7.03
C LEU A 93 2.02 14.11 -7.95
N PHE A 94 1.41 13.02 -7.48
CA PHE A 94 1.28 11.76 -8.22
C PHE A 94 -0.16 11.21 -8.17
N PRO A 95 -1.15 11.94 -8.71
CA PRO A 95 -2.56 11.58 -8.60
C PRO A 95 -2.94 10.32 -9.40
N GLU A 96 -2.12 9.94 -10.40
CA GLU A 96 -2.33 8.75 -11.22
C GLU A 96 -1.57 7.50 -10.72
N ASN A 97 -0.65 7.66 -9.75
CA ASN A 97 0.15 6.57 -9.21
C ASN A 97 -0.33 6.12 -7.83
N ALA A 98 0.16 4.96 -7.39
CA ALA A 98 -0.18 4.40 -6.08
C ALA A 98 0.65 5.07 -4.97
N VAL A 99 0.19 6.22 -4.49
CA VAL A 99 0.68 6.80 -3.23
C VAL A 99 -0.14 6.25 -2.07
N GLU A 100 0.54 5.58 -1.15
CA GLU A 100 0.00 4.76 -0.08
C GLU A 100 0.48 5.20 1.29
N TYR A 101 -0.31 4.89 2.32
CA TYR A 101 -0.05 5.29 3.71
C TYR A 101 0.05 4.06 4.62
N PHE A 102 1.19 3.92 5.30
CA PHE A 102 1.46 2.75 6.14
C PHE A 102 1.95 3.15 7.53
N VAL A 103 1.04 3.30 8.48
CA VAL A 103 1.35 3.61 9.89
C VAL A 103 0.69 2.59 10.82
N SER A 104 0.95 2.69 12.12
CA SER A 104 0.20 1.92 13.11
C SER A 104 -1.29 2.24 12.99
N TYR A 105 -2.09 1.18 12.84
CA TYR A 105 -3.55 1.21 12.77
C TYR A 105 -4.21 1.26 14.15
N TYR A 106 -3.42 1.38 15.22
CA TYR A 106 -3.95 1.65 16.55
C TYR A 106 -4.12 3.15 16.77
N ASP A 107 -5.33 3.56 17.19
CA ASP A 107 -5.61 4.88 17.75
C ASP A 107 -5.12 4.97 19.19
N TYR A 108 -5.28 3.88 19.93
CA TYR A 108 -4.75 3.68 21.29
C TYR A 108 -4.11 2.30 21.39
N TYR A 109 -2.95 2.23 22.05
CA TYR A 109 -2.25 0.98 22.28
C TYR A 109 -1.50 1.00 23.61
N GLN A 110 -1.87 0.08 24.48
CA GLN A 110 -1.19 -0.25 25.71
C GLN A 110 -0.58 -1.65 25.56
N PRO A 111 0.76 -1.79 25.60
CA PRO A 111 1.38 -3.10 25.59
C PRO A 111 1.09 -3.83 26.91
N GLU A 112 1.04 -5.15 26.82
CA GLU A 112 1.11 -6.02 27.99
C GLU A 112 2.45 -5.82 28.68
N ALA A 113 2.44 -5.61 29.99
CA ALA A 113 3.65 -5.39 30.77
C ALA A 113 3.49 -5.85 32.21
N TYR A 114 4.59 -6.27 32.81
CA TYR A 114 4.66 -6.54 34.25
C TYR A 114 5.68 -5.58 34.88
N ILE A 115 5.28 -4.89 35.95
CA ILE A 115 6.09 -3.94 36.71
C ILE A 115 6.53 -4.60 38.03
N PRO A 116 7.78 -5.09 38.13
CA PRO A 116 8.21 -5.88 39.30
C PRO A 116 8.25 -5.07 40.60
N SER A 117 8.54 -3.77 40.53
CA SER A 117 8.67 -2.92 41.72
C SER A 117 7.36 -2.73 42.48
N SER A 118 6.22 -2.86 41.78
CA SER A 118 4.88 -2.70 42.35
C SER A 118 4.04 -3.98 42.25
N ASP A 119 4.65 -5.10 41.83
CA ASP A 119 3.95 -6.37 41.59
C ASP A 119 2.67 -6.18 40.76
N THR A 120 2.77 -5.36 39.71
CA THR A 120 1.60 -4.94 38.91
C THR A 120 1.67 -5.52 37.52
N PHE A 121 0.63 -6.27 37.15
CA PHE A 121 0.41 -6.70 35.79
C PHE A 121 -0.51 -5.70 35.06
N ILE A 122 -0.10 -5.31 33.86
CA ILE A 122 -0.82 -4.40 32.97
C ILE A 122 -1.26 -5.23 31.76
N ASP A 123 -2.58 -5.42 31.65
CA ASP A 123 -3.17 -6.07 30.49
C ASP A 123 -2.96 -5.27 29.21
N LYS A 124 -2.90 -6.00 28.10
CA LYS A 124 -2.97 -5.42 26.77
C LYS A 124 -4.34 -4.78 26.57
N ASP A 125 -4.34 -3.52 26.16
CA ASP A 125 -5.55 -2.82 25.71
C ASP A 125 -5.25 -2.05 24.43
N SER A 126 -6.17 -2.03 23.48
CA SER A 126 -5.95 -1.36 22.20
C SER A 126 -7.25 -1.04 21.48
N SER A 127 -7.25 0.07 20.75
CA SER A 127 -8.32 0.46 19.83
C SER A 127 -7.79 0.56 18.40
N ILE A 128 -8.48 -0.11 17.48
CA ILE A 128 -8.12 -0.17 16.06
C ILE A 128 -8.88 0.90 15.28
N ASN A 129 -8.16 1.57 14.39
CA ASN A 129 -8.69 2.46 13.39
C ASN A 129 -8.87 1.71 12.06
N ASP A 130 -10.12 1.48 11.68
CA ASP A 130 -10.48 0.76 10.45
C ASP A 130 -9.96 1.42 9.17
N GLU A 131 -9.88 2.76 9.13
CA GLU A 131 -9.39 3.48 7.97
C GLU A 131 -7.89 3.25 7.77
N LEU A 132 -7.11 3.31 8.86
CA LEU A 132 -5.68 3.04 8.81
C LEU A 132 -5.38 1.58 8.47
N ASP A 133 -6.17 0.63 8.99
CA ASP A 133 -6.07 -0.78 8.61
C ASP A 133 -6.32 -0.99 7.10
N LYS A 134 -7.38 -0.41 6.56
CA LYS A 134 -7.67 -0.40 5.12
C LYS A 134 -6.49 0.16 4.30
N MET A 135 -5.93 1.30 4.72
CA MET A 135 -4.79 1.92 4.01
C MET A 135 -3.55 1.03 4.02
N ARG A 136 -3.30 0.30 5.11
CA ARG A 136 -2.18 -0.66 5.18
C ARG A 136 -2.39 -1.82 4.20
N LEU A 137 -3.61 -2.34 4.11
CA LEU A 137 -3.93 -3.42 3.17
C LEU A 137 -3.80 -2.95 1.71
N SER A 138 -4.27 -1.73 1.41
CA SER A 138 -4.06 -1.07 0.11
C SER A 138 -2.58 -1.00 -0.25
N ALA A 139 -1.73 -0.58 0.70
CA ALA A 139 -0.29 -0.47 0.47
C ALA A 139 0.36 -1.82 0.10
N THR A 140 0.05 -2.89 0.83
CA THR A 140 0.60 -4.22 0.55
C THR A 140 0.08 -4.82 -0.75
N MET A 141 -1.19 -4.55 -1.09
CA MET A 141 -1.80 -5.01 -2.33
C MET A 141 -1.15 -4.33 -3.54
N HIS A 142 -1.02 -2.99 -3.51
CA HIS A 142 -0.39 -2.26 -4.61
C HIS A 142 1.09 -2.60 -4.79
N LEU A 143 1.84 -2.87 -3.71
CA LEU A 143 3.22 -3.36 -3.85
C LEU A 143 3.33 -4.71 -4.57
N SER A 144 2.26 -5.51 -4.57
CA SER A 144 2.20 -6.81 -5.23
C SER A 144 1.76 -6.71 -6.70
N ASP A 145 0.94 -5.70 -7.02
CA ASP A 145 0.29 -5.54 -8.34
C ASP A 145 1.04 -4.60 -9.29
N ARG A 146 1.75 -3.59 -8.77
CA ARG A 146 2.34 -2.51 -9.58
C ARG A 146 3.66 -1.98 -9.06
N ARG A 147 4.42 -1.27 -9.91
CA ARG A 147 5.78 -0.76 -9.62
C ARG A 147 5.83 0.73 -9.30
N ASP A 148 4.82 1.49 -9.71
CA ASP A 148 4.69 2.92 -9.48
C ASP A 148 4.11 3.24 -8.08
N VAL A 149 4.71 2.67 -7.04
CA VAL A 149 4.23 2.76 -5.65
C VAL A 149 5.14 3.64 -4.79
N ILE A 150 4.56 4.63 -4.13
CA ILE A 150 5.20 5.38 -3.04
C ILE A 150 4.48 5.01 -1.75
N VAL A 151 5.20 4.42 -0.79
CA VAL A 151 4.66 4.16 0.54
C VAL A 151 5.22 5.19 1.52
N VAL A 152 4.35 6.02 2.08
CA VAL A 152 4.71 6.91 3.18
C VAL A 152 4.41 6.21 4.49
N SER A 153 5.45 6.01 5.32
CA SER A 153 5.36 5.14 6.49
C SER A 153 6.02 5.74 7.74
N SER A 154 5.53 5.29 8.90
CA SER A 154 6.26 5.43 10.16
C SER A 154 7.20 4.25 10.38
N VAL A 155 7.78 4.13 11.58
CA VAL A 155 8.49 2.91 12.01
C VAL A 155 7.63 1.65 11.97
N SER A 156 6.32 1.73 11.68
CA SER A 156 5.50 0.54 11.49
C SER A 156 6.01 -0.39 10.38
N CYS A 157 6.76 0.11 9.39
CA CYS A 157 7.30 -0.71 8.30
C CYS A 157 8.40 -1.68 8.73
N ILE A 158 8.96 -1.54 9.93
CA ILE A 158 9.97 -2.47 10.48
C ILE A 158 9.35 -3.50 11.44
N TYR A 159 8.05 -3.42 11.71
CA TYR A 159 7.32 -4.42 12.50
C TYR A 159 6.89 -5.59 11.61
N GLY A 160 6.73 -6.75 12.24
CA GLY A 160 6.35 -7.98 11.55
C GLY A 160 5.01 -7.87 10.84
N ILE A 161 4.99 -8.34 9.59
CA ILE A 161 3.80 -8.65 8.80
C ILE A 161 3.97 -10.06 8.24
N GLY A 162 2.88 -10.71 7.82
CA GLY A 162 2.94 -12.03 7.18
C GLY A 162 3.90 -12.06 5.98
N SER A 163 4.41 -13.25 5.65
CA SER A 163 5.32 -13.43 4.52
C SER A 163 4.66 -12.97 3.21
N PRO A 164 5.35 -12.20 2.36
CA PRO A 164 4.83 -11.83 1.04
C PRO A 164 4.48 -13.05 0.18
N ALA A 165 5.22 -14.16 0.32
CA ALA A 165 4.95 -15.39 -0.41
C ALA A 165 3.63 -16.04 0.05
N ASP A 166 3.38 -16.05 1.36
CA ASP A 166 2.13 -16.58 1.92
C ASP A 166 0.96 -15.70 1.52
N TYR A 167 1.14 -14.37 1.56
CA TYR A 167 0.14 -13.43 1.11
C TYR A 167 -0.23 -13.62 -0.37
N ALA A 168 0.77 -13.84 -1.24
CA ALA A 168 0.54 -14.11 -2.66
C ALA A 168 -0.24 -15.42 -2.89
N MET A 169 -0.05 -16.44 -2.04
CA MET A 169 -0.81 -17.70 -2.12
C MET A 169 -2.28 -17.55 -1.70
N LEU A 170 -2.60 -16.51 -0.92
CA LEU A 170 -3.97 -16.20 -0.51
C LEU A 170 -4.73 -15.35 -1.54
N VAL A 171 -4.09 -14.92 -2.63
CA VAL A 171 -4.79 -14.11 -3.65
C VAL A 171 -5.76 -14.97 -4.45
N VAL A 172 -7.04 -14.61 -4.43
CA VAL A 172 -8.07 -15.26 -5.25
C VAL A 172 -8.06 -14.63 -6.64
N PHE A 173 -7.38 -15.29 -7.57
CA PHE A 173 -7.31 -14.86 -8.96
C PHE A 173 -8.57 -15.26 -9.74
N LEU A 174 -9.20 -14.28 -10.39
CA LEU A 174 -10.42 -14.45 -11.18
C LEU A 174 -10.29 -13.68 -12.50
N GLU A 175 -10.62 -14.34 -13.61
CA GLU A 175 -10.65 -13.74 -14.95
C GLU A 175 -11.95 -14.05 -15.69
N GLU A 176 -12.34 -13.14 -16.59
CA GLU A 176 -13.48 -13.35 -17.46
C GLU A 176 -13.27 -14.61 -18.33
N GLY A 177 -14.27 -15.50 -18.37
CA GLY A 177 -14.20 -16.77 -19.10
C GLY A 177 -13.55 -17.93 -18.33
N GLN A 178 -13.02 -17.69 -17.13
CA GLN A 178 -12.48 -18.74 -16.28
C GLN A 178 -13.58 -19.73 -15.85
N ARG A 179 -13.34 -21.02 -16.05
CA ARG A 179 -14.24 -22.09 -15.59
C ARG A 179 -13.93 -22.44 -14.14
N VAL A 180 -14.64 -21.78 -13.22
CA VAL A 180 -14.54 -22.06 -11.78
C VAL A 180 -15.95 -22.21 -11.19
N PRO A 181 -16.22 -23.26 -10.39
CA PRO A 181 -17.51 -23.39 -9.71
C PRO A 181 -17.72 -22.22 -8.73
N ARG A 182 -18.91 -21.60 -8.75
CA ARG A 182 -19.25 -20.50 -7.84
C ARG A 182 -18.92 -20.82 -6.37
N ASN A 183 -19.33 -22.00 -5.91
CA ASN A 183 -19.10 -22.42 -4.52
C ASN A 183 -17.61 -22.59 -4.16
N GLU A 184 -16.74 -22.84 -5.15
CA GLU A 184 -15.29 -22.85 -4.92
C GLU A 184 -14.79 -21.44 -4.65
N VAL A 185 -15.24 -20.44 -5.43
CA VAL A 185 -14.91 -19.03 -5.20
C VAL A 185 -15.37 -18.58 -3.81
N LEU A 186 -16.59 -18.94 -3.40
CA LEU A 186 -17.11 -18.60 -2.08
C LEU A 186 -16.26 -19.19 -0.94
N ARG A 187 -15.81 -20.45 -1.07
CA ARG A 187 -14.92 -21.06 -0.07
C ARG A 187 -13.59 -20.33 0.00
N LYS A 188 -12.97 -20.05 -1.15
CA LYS A 188 -11.72 -19.30 -1.21
C LYS A 188 -11.84 -17.93 -0.54
N LEU A 189 -12.95 -17.21 -0.74
CA LEU A 189 -13.22 -15.94 -0.06
C LEU A 189 -13.27 -16.11 1.47
N VAL A 190 -13.95 -17.14 1.98
CA VAL A 190 -13.99 -17.43 3.41
C VAL A 190 -12.62 -17.81 3.95
N ASP A 191 -11.84 -18.60 3.21
CA ASP A 191 -10.47 -19.02 3.59
C ASP A 191 -9.54 -17.82 3.76
N ILE A 192 -9.78 -16.73 3.03
CA ILE A 192 -9.03 -15.46 3.12
C ILE A 192 -9.71 -14.42 4.02
N GLN A 193 -10.57 -14.90 4.94
CA GLN A 193 -11.24 -14.12 5.99
C GLN A 193 -12.34 -13.16 5.53
N TYR A 194 -12.91 -13.33 4.33
CA TYR A 194 -14.10 -12.57 3.97
C TYR A 194 -15.35 -13.16 4.63
N GLU A 195 -16.24 -12.29 5.09
CA GLU A 195 -17.51 -12.67 5.70
C GLU A 195 -18.64 -12.65 4.66
N ARG A 196 -19.49 -13.69 4.67
CA ARG A 196 -20.75 -13.62 3.91
C ARG A 196 -21.76 -12.77 4.66
N ASN A 197 -22.23 -11.68 4.06
CA ASN A 197 -23.27 -10.84 4.63
C ASN A 197 -24.22 -10.30 3.56
N ASP A 198 -25.41 -10.89 3.49
CA ASP A 198 -26.39 -10.57 2.45
C ASP A 198 -27.17 -9.26 2.74
N PHE A 199 -27.07 -8.73 3.98
CA PHE A 199 -27.79 -7.54 4.45
C PHE A 199 -26.88 -6.30 4.55
N ASP A 200 -25.78 -6.40 5.30
CA ASP A 200 -24.80 -5.33 5.48
C ASP A 200 -23.60 -5.56 4.55
N PHE A 201 -23.57 -4.83 3.44
CA PHE A 201 -22.54 -4.95 2.42
C PHE A 201 -21.46 -3.88 2.60
N SER A 202 -20.43 -4.23 3.37
CA SER A 202 -19.27 -3.40 3.71
C SER A 202 -17.95 -4.12 3.38
N ARG A 203 -16.81 -3.44 3.53
CA ARG A 203 -15.47 -3.96 3.18
C ARG A 203 -15.19 -5.32 3.82
N GLY A 204 -14.50 -6.21 3.09
CA GLY A 204 -14.18 -7.55 3.58
C GLY A 204 -15.38 -8.50 3.62
N LYS A 205 -16.50 -8.11 2.98
CA LYS A 205 -17.70 -8.93 2.90
C LYS A 205 -18.07 -9.26 1.46
N PHE A 206 -18.80 -10.36 1.29
CA PHE A 206 -19.43 -10.72 0.02
C PHE A 206 -20.88 -11.14 0.23
N ARG A 207 -21.68 -11.06 -0.83
CA ARG A 207 -23.08 -11.51 -0.84
C ARG A 207 -23.41 -12.26 -2.12
N VAL A 208 -24.45 -13.08 -2.06
CA VAL A 208 -24.85 -13.95 -3.18
C VAL A 208 -26.31 -13.72 -3.54
N ARG A 209 -26.58 -13.46 -4.82
CA ARG A 209 -27.92 -13.24 -5.37
C ARG A 209 -28.10 -14.09 -6.63
N GLY A 210 -28.60 -15.31 -6.47
CA GLY A 210 -28.67 -16.28 -7.57
C GLY A 210 -27.26 -16.58 -8.09
N ASP A 211 -27.03 -16.35 -9.38
CA ASP A 211 -25.74 -16.59 -10.04
C ASP A 211 -24.80 -15.39 -10.00
N VAL A 212 -25.14 -14.36 -9.22
CA VAL A 212 -24.32 -13.17 -9.01
C VAL A 212 -23.66 -13.21 -7.62
N VAL A 213 -22.36 -12.95 -7.57
CA VAL A 213 -21.60 -12.75 -6.34
C VAL A 213 -21.05 -11.33 -6.33
N ASP A 214 -21.50 -10.51 -5.38
CA ASP A 214 -20.93 -9.18 -5.15
C ASP A 214 -19.87 -9.30 -4.03
N ILE A 215 -18.67 -8.76 -4.25
CA ILE A 215 -17.54 -8.79 -3.32
C ILE A 215 -17.11 -7.36 -3.03
N PHE A 216 -16.97 -6.99 -1.76
CA PHE A 216 -16.41 -5.72 -1.36
C PHE A 216 -14.95 -5.92 -0.92
N PRO A 217 -13.95 -5.53 -1.74
CA PRO A 217 -12.55 -5.73 -1.37
C PRO A 217 -12.19 -5.05 -0.05
N ALA A 218 -11.42 -5.71 0.81
CA ALA A 218 -11.10 -5.20 2.15
C ALA A 218 -10.25 -3.91 2.14
N TYR A 219 -9.58 -3.64 1.01
CA TYR A 219 -8.75 -2.44 0.77
C TYR A 219 -9.49 -1.31 0.03
N GLU A 220 -10.73 -1.54 -0.42
CA GLU A 220 -11.52 -0.55 -1.16
C GLU A 220 -12.55 0.15 -0.27
N GLU A 221 -12.99 1.33 -0.68
CA GLU A 221 -14.01 2.12 0.05
C GLU A 221 -15.28 2.37 -0.76
N LYS A 222 -15.17 2.47 -2.09
CA LYS A 222 -16.28 2.91 -2.94
C LYS A 222 -16.64 1.93 -4.04
N LYS A 223 -15.76 0.98 -4.32
CA LYS A 223 -15.89 0.05 -5.45
C LYS A 223 -16.04 -1.37 -4.92
N ALA A 224 -17.10 -2.03 -5.36
CA ALA A 224 -17.29 -3.45 -5.20
C ALA A 224 -17.10 -4.14 -6.56
N LEU A 225 -16.74 -5.42 -6.50
CA LEU A 225 -16.66 -6.30 -7.67
C LEU A 225 -17.97 -7.07 -7.78
N ARG A 226 -18.46 -7.24 -9.01
CA ARG A 226 -19.60 -8.11 -9.32
C ARG A 226 -19.13 -9.22 -10.24
N LEU A 227 -19.35 -10.45 -9.83
CA LEU A 227 -19.06 -11.65 -10.60
C LEU A 227 -20.38 -12.28 -11.04
N GLU A 228 -20.55 -12.48 -12.33
CA GLU A 228 -21.71 -13.12 -12.93
C GLU A 228 -21.31 -14.51 -13.44
N PHE A 229 -21.99 -15.55 -12.96
CA PHE A 229 -21.76 -16.95 -13.35
C PHE A 229 -22.81 -17.39 -14.38
N PHE A 230 -22.43 -18.26 -15.32
CA PHE A 230 -23.26 -18.80 -16.39
C PHE A 230 -23.05 -20.31 -16.57
#